data_AF-A0AA48K8Y1-F1
#
_entry.id   AF-A0AA48K8Y1-F1
#
_cell.length_a   1.000
_cell.length_b   1.000
_cell.length_c   1.000
_cell.angle_alpha   90.00
_cell.angle_beta   90.00
_cell.angle_gamma   90.00
#
_symmetry.space_group_name_H-M   'P 1'
#
loop_
_entity.id
_entity.type
_entity.pdbx_description
1 polymer ?
#
loop_
_entity_poly.entity_id
_entity_poly.type
_entity_poly.pdbx_seq_one_letter_code
_entity_poly.pdbx_strand_id
1 'polypeptide(L)'
;MTCGPRTPVFWQRQPGLPRPVLGFLRSRLEAALADPADRALLAWPTVLGAPRVREEFPGGLPEAELLARAAAMLPQEDPERAWRDVLARFPDTADRGPGGWVPHRIWDPLSSLVSLRSGVTLLALLGLPGGDRYPLAAGVSLFNAALFHECHDALEPLWLEAEGPLRGGLQGLILMAAGHHHLQVQNAPGMAGLLEDAVEALGGGDALATPWGTVSYGAALDLVRERLAALDDEFGERAEEPPWERLWALDRPEWELT
;
A
#
# COMPACT_ATOMS: atom_id res chain seq x y z
N MET A 1 8.38 -28.17 4.38
CA MET A 1 8.86 -26.81 4.72
C MET A 1 7.67 -25.88 4.70
N THR A 2 6.98 -25.74 5.84
CA THR A 2 5.99 -24.67 6.03
C THR A 2 6.79 -23.39 6.23
N CYS A 3 6.83 -22.51 5.21
CA CYS A 3 7.26 -21.13 5.43
C CYS A 3 6.35 -20.59 6.54
N GLY A 4 6.93 -20.18 7.68
CA GLY A 4 6.19 -19.37 8.64
C GLY A 4 5.62 -18.12 7.95
N PRO A 5 4.67 -17.41 8.57
CA PRO A 5 4.14 -16.19 7.98
C PRO A 5 5.30 -15.27 7.62
N ARG A 6 5.50 -15.02 6.32
CA ARG A 6 6.56 -14.14 5.84
C ARG A 6 6.17 -12.72 6.24
N THR A 7 6.99 -12.08 7.05
CA THR A 7 6.87 -10.65 7.35
C THR A 7 6.72 -9.87 6.02
N PRO A 8 5.67 -9.05 5.84
CA PRO A 8 5.53 -8.25 4.64
C PRO A 8 6.75 -7.38 4.40
N VAL A 9 7.13 -7.21 3.14
CA VAL A 9 8.36 -6.47 2.78
C VAL A 9 8.34 -5.00 3.22
N PHE A 10 7.16 -4.44 3.50
CA PHE A 10 7.01 -3.06 3.99
C PHE A 10 6.78 -2.94 5.49
N TRP A 11 6.80 -4.05 6.25
CA TRP A 11 6.88 -3.99 7.71
C TRP A 11 8.31 -3.68 8.18
N GLN A 12 8.75 -2.46 7.87
CA GLN A 12 10.04 -1.89 8.19
C GLN A 12 9.99 -0.37 7.93
N ARG A 13 11.02 0.36 8.38
CA ARG A 13 11.19 1.78 8.05
C ARG A 13 11.10 2.00 6.53
N GLN A 14 10.24 2.91 6.11
CA GLN A 14 10.07 3.31 4.72
C GLN A 14 10.71 4.69 4.47
N PRO A 15 11.35 4.90 3.31
CA PRO A 15 11.88 6.21 2.97
C PRO A 15 10.74 7.19 2.63
N GLY A 16 10.95 8.47 2.91
CA GLY A 16 10.12 9.52 2.35
C GLY A 16 10.29 9.57 0.83
N LEU A 17 9.17 9.56 0.09
CA LEU A 17 9.18 9.63 -1.37
C LEU A 17 8.97 11.06 -1.86
N PRO A 18 9.65 11.50 -2.94
CA PRO A 18 9.36 12.77 -3.58
C PRO A 18 7.89 12.86 -4.04
N ARG A 19 7.28 14.05 -3.93
CA ARG A 19 5.88 14.27 -4.32
C ARG A 19 5.53 13.75 -5.73
N PRO A 20 6.37 13.92 -6.77
CA PRO A 20 6.06 13.37 -8.09
C PRO A 20 5.95 11.83 -8.10
N VAL A 21 6.77 11.14 -7.31
CA VAL A 21 6.74 9.67 -7.20
C VAL A 21 5.53 9.21 -6.39
N LEU A 22 5.15 9.96 -5.34
CA LEU A 22 3.90 9.71 -4.62
C LEU A 22 2.69 9.88 -5.53
N GLY A 23 2.64 10.95 -6.34
CA GLY A 23 1.57 11.17 -7.31
C GLY A 23 1.51 10.06 -8.36
N PHE A 24 2.67 9.59 -8.84
CA PHE A 24 2.76 8.44 -9.73
C PHE A 24 2.11 7.21 -9.09
N LEU A 25 2.57 6.78 -7.92
CA LEU A 25 2.06 5.57 -7.26
C LEU A 25 0.56 5.68 -6.93
N ARG A 26 0.15 6.82 -6.37
CA ARG A 26 -1.24 7.06 -5.96
C ARG A 26 -2.20 6.99 -7.14
N SER A 27 -1.90 7.64 -8.27
CA SER A 27 -2.79 7.62 -9.44
C SER A 27 -3.04 6.21 -10.01
N ARG A 28 -2.07 5.29 -9.91
CA ARG A 28 -2.24 3.90 -10.35
C ARG A 28 -3.01 3.09 -9.32
N LEU A 29 -2.75 3.33 -8.03
CA LEU A 29 -3.54 2.73 -6.95
C LEU A 29 -5.01 3.14 -7.07
N GLU A 30 -5.31 4.44 -7.18
CA GLU A 30 -6.68 4.96 -7.32
C GLU A 30 -7.40 4.30 -8.50
N ALA A 31 -6.75 4.20 -9.66
CA ALA A 31 -7.33 3.50 -10.82
C ALA A 31 -7.57 2.01 -10.54
N ALA A 32 -6.60 1.31 -9.94
CA ALA A 32 -6.75 -0.10 -9.59
C ALA A 32 -7.82 -0.36 -8.52
N LEU A 33 -8.05 0.59 -7.60
CA LEU A 33 -9.11 0.54 -6.59
C LEU A 33 -10.49 0.84 -7.18
N ALA A 34 -10.57 1.73 -8.17
CA ALA A 34 -11.81 2.06 -8.86
C ALA A 34 -12.29 0.92 -9.75
N ASP A 35 -11.38 0.24 -10.47
CA ASP A 35 -11.71 -0.89 -11.33
C ASP A 35 -10.68 -2.03 -11.17
N PRO A 36 -11.09 -3.24 -10.74
CA PRO A 36 -10.25 -4.44 -10.76
C PRO A 36 -9.52 -4.71 -12.08
N ALA A 37 -10.08 -4.33 -13.23
CA ALA A 37 -9.43 -4.47 -14.53
C ALA A 37 -8.19 -3.57 -14.67
N ASP A 38 -8.18 -2.41 -13.99
CA ASP A 38 -7.08 -1.45 -14.00
C ASP A 38 -5.92 -1.86 -13.08
N ARG A 39 -6.01 -2.98 -12.34
CA ARG A 39 -4.85 -3.55 -11.61
C ARG A 39 -3.66 -3.81 -12.54
N ALA A 40 -3.91 -4.03 -13.84
CA ALA A 40 -2.87 -4.17 -14.86
C ALA A 40 -1.91 -2.97 -14.94
N LEU A 41 -2.37 -1.77 -14.54
CA LEU A 41 -1.56 -0.56 -14.52
C LEU A 41 -0.32 -0.70 -13.61
N LEU A 42 -0.42 -1.52 -12.56
CA LEU A 42 0.68 -1.75 -11.61
C LEU A 42 1.75 -2.70 -12.16
N ALA A 43 1.43 -3.54 -13.14
CA ALA A 43 2.40 -4.49 -13.71
C ALA A 43 3.53 -3.79 -14.48
N TRP A 44 3.21 -2.72 -15.21
CA TRP A 44 4.18 -1.99 -16.04
C TRP A 44 5.35 -1.39 -15.24
N PRO A 45 5.14 -0.60 -14.19
CA PRO A 45 6.24 -0.13 -13.34
C PRO A 45 6.96 -1.27 -12.62
N THR A 46 6.29 -2.37 -12.28
CA THR A 46 6.95 -3.56 -11.73
C THR A 46 7.95 -4.17 -12.70
N VAL A 47 7.62 -4.25 -13.99
CA VAL A 47 8.54 -4.79 -15.00
C VAL A 47 9.65 -3.77 -15.30
N LEU A 48 9.30 -2.52 -15.61
CA LEU A 48 10.23 -1.50 -16.08
C LEU A 48 11.28 -1.13 -15.03
N GLY A 49 10.89 -1.09 -13.75
CA GLY A 49 11.79 -0.73 -12.66
C GLY A 49 12.53 -1.90 -12.04
N ALA A 50 12.29 -3.14 -12.48
CA ALA A 50 12.93 -4.32 -11.89
C ALA A 50 14.46 -4.26 -12.07
N PRO A 51 15.27 -4.41 -11.00
CA PRO A 51 16.73 -4.27 -11.08
C PRO A 51 17.36 -5.15 -12.17
N ARG A 52 16.95 -6.42 -12.25
CA ARG A 52 17.44 -7.37 -13.24
C ARG A 52 17.10 -6.96 -14.68
N VAL A 53 15.92 -6.37 -14.90
CA VAL A 53 15.52 -5.86 -16.22
C VAL A 53 16.40 -4.67 -16.61
N ARG A 54 16.68 -3.76 -15.66
CA ARG A 54 17.56 -2.61 -15.91
C ARG A 54 19.01 -3.01 -16.17
N GLU A 55 19.49 -4.07 -15.52
CA GLU A 55 20.82 -4.66 -15.76
C GLU A 55 20.92 -5.33 -17.12
N GLU A 56 19.89 -6.08 -17.52
CA GLU A 56 19.83 -6.80 -18.80
C GLU A 56 19.65 -5.83 -19.98
N PHE A 57 18.88 -4.75 -19.79
CA PHE A 57 18.52 -3.79 -20.83
C PHE A 57 18.84 -2.33 -20.43
N PRO A 58 20.13 -1.96 -20.27
CA PRO A 58 20.51 -0.64 -19.76
C PRO A 58 20.09 0.53 -20.67
N GLY A 59 19.86 0.28 -21.96
CA GLY A 59 19.35 1.27 -22.92
C GLY A 59 17.82 1.34 -23.03
N GLY A 60 17.09 0.50 -22.29
CA GLY A 60 15.64 0.35 -22.37
C GLY A 60 15.21 -1.04 -22.83
N LEU A 61 14.07 -1.49 -22.29
CA LEU A 61 13.46 -2.78 -22.52
C LEU A 61 12.75 -2.82 -23.88
N PRO A 62 13.08 -3.73 -24.80
CA PRO A 62 12.35 -3.90 -26.04
C PRO A 62 10.85 -4.12 -25.78
N GLU A 63 10.00 -3.58 -26.64
CA GLU A 63 8.54 -3.61 -26.41
C GLU A 63 7.99 -5.03 -26.29
N ALA A 64 8.43 -5.95 -27.16
CA ALA A 64 8.03 -7.35 -27.08
C ALA A 64 8.37 -8.00 -25.72
N GLU A 65 9.51 -7.65 -25.12
CA GLU A 65 9.92 -8.15 -23.80
C GLU A 65 9.07 -7.54 -22.68
N LEU A 66 8.76 -6.24 -22.76
CA LEU A 66 7.86 -5.57 -21.82
C LEU A 66 6.49 -6.24 -21.81
N LEU A 67 5.91 -6.43 -22.99
CA LEU A 67 4.59 -7.03 -23.15
C LEU A 67 4.55 -8.47 -22.64
N ALA A 68 5.56 -9.28 -22.98
CA ALA A 68 5.64 -10.67 -22.52
C ALA A 68 5.73 -10.76 -20.98
N ARG A 69 6.54 -9.91 -20.35
CA ARG A 69 6.73 -9.89 -18.89
C ARG A 69 5.50 -9.37 -18.16
N ALA A 70 4.83 -8.34 -18.68
CA ALA A 70 3.59 -7.82 -18.10
C ALA A 70 2.45 -8.84 -18.21
N ALA A 71 2.30 -9.50 -19.37
CA ALA A 71 1.31 -10.55 -19.58
C ALA A 71 1.51 -11.76 -18.67
N ALA A 72 2.76 -12.06 -18.27
CA ALA A 72 3.05 -13.11 -17.29
C ALA A 72 2.61 -12.76 -15.87
N MET A 73 2.51 -11.47 -15.52
CA MET A 73 2.03 -11.02 -14.21
C MET A 73 0.50 -10.95 -14.15
N LEU A 74 -0.12 -10.42 -15.19
CA LEU A 74 -1.57 -10.34 -15.31
C LEU A 74 -1.96 -10.51 -16.78
N PRO A 75 -2.43 -11.69 -17.19
CA PRO A 75 -2.80 -11.96 -18.57
C PRO A 75 -3.76 -10.91 -19.12
N GLN A 76 -3.42 -10.34 -20.27
CA GLN A 76 -4.25 -9.39 -21.01
C GLN A 76 -4.69 -10.05 -22.31
N GLU A 77 -5.94 -9.82 -22.73
CA GLU A 77 -6.43 -10.31 -24.02
C GLU A 77 -5.63 -9.71 -25.19
N ASP A 78 -5.19 -8.46 -25.05
CA ASP A 78 -4.39 -7.72 -26.04
C ASP A 78 -3.36 -6.83 -25.32
N PRO A 79 -2.15 -7.36 -25.04
CA PRO A 79 -1.11 -6.64 -24.33
C PRO A 79 -0.66 -5.35 -25.04
N GLU A 80 -0.63 -5.34 -26.38
CA GLU A 80 -0.22 -4.18 -27.17
C GLU A 80 -1.22 -3.02 -27.04
N ARG A 81 -2.52 -3.33 -27.14
CA ARG A 81 -3.57 -2.33 -26.90
C ARG A 81 -3.55 -1.85 -25.46
N ALA A 82 -3.46 -2.76 -24.50
CA ALA A 82 -3.39 -2.41 -23.08
C ALA A 82 -2.22 -1.45 -22.80
N TRP A 83 -1.04 -1.74 -23.35
CA TRP A 83 0.13 -0.88 -23.20
C TRP A 83 -0.05 0.51 -23.85
N ARG A 84 -0.63 0.58 -25.05
CA ARG A 84 -0.96 1.86 -25.69
C ARG A 84 -1.95 2.68 -24.88
N ASP A 85 -2.97 2.03 -24.33
CA ASP A 85 -3.99 2.67 -23.50
C ASP A 85 -3.39 3.19 -22.18
N VAL A 86 -2.48 2.43 -21.56
CA VAL A 86 -1.72 2.86 -20.37
C VAL A 86 -0.94 4.12 -20.68
N LEU A 87 -0.18 4.17 -21.77
CA LEU A 87 0.62 5.34 -22.11
C LEU A 87 -0.24 6.57 -22.47
N ALA A 88 -1.41 6.36 -23.06
CA ALA A 88 -2.35 7.44 -23.36
C ALA A 88 -2.98 8.03 -22.08
N ARG A 89 -3.35 7.18 -21.11
CA ARG A 89 -3.97 7.59 -19.84
C ARG A 89 -2.94 8.09 -18.82
N PHE A 90 -1.76 7.48 -18.81
CA PHE A 90 -0.70 7.65 -17.83
C PHE A 90 0.66 7.80 -18.55
N PRO A 91 0.90 8.95 -19.23
CA PRO A 91 2.10 9.17 -20.03
C PRO A 91 3.39 9.18 -19.20
N ASP A 92 3.28 9.38 -17.90
CA ASP A 92 4.36 9.30 -16.91
C ASP A 92 4.72 7.85 -16.52
N THR A 93 4.21 6.84 -17.23
CA THR A 93 4.56 5.42 -17.03
C THR A 93 5.95 5.09 -17.55
N ALA A 94 6.33 5.54 -18.74
CA ALA A 94 7.63 5.25 -19.33
C ALA A 94 8.11 6.37 -20.24
N ASP A 95 9.44 6.49 -20.39
CA ASP A 95 10.08 7.29 -21.43
C ASP A 95 10.66 6.35 -22.53
N ARG A 96 11.03 6.91 -23.68
CA ARG A 96 11.73 6.18 -24.75
C ARG A 96 13.25 6.33 -24.59
N GLY A 97 13.94 5.20 -24.46
CA GLY A 97 15.40 5.08 -24.51
C GLY A 97 15.90 4.54 -25.85
N PRO A 98 17.23 4.50 -26.07
CA PRO A 98 17.83 4.01 -27.32
C PRO A 98 17.58 2.53 -27.61
N GLY A 99 17.34 1.71 -26.57
CA GLY A 99 17.09 0.26 -26.67
C GLY A 99 15.62 -0.14 -26.51
N GLY A 100 14.74 0.79 -26.10
CA GLY A 100 13.34 0.49 -25.86
C GLY A 100 12.71 1.39 -24.80
N TRP A 101 11.80 0.83 -24.00
CA TRP A 101 11.12 1.53 -22.92
C TRP A 101 11.98 1.61 -21.67
N VAL A 102 12.04 2.79 -21.06
CA VAL A 102 12.70 3.01 -19.76
C VAL A 102 11.67 3.55 -18.77
N PRO A 103 11.89 3.40 -17.45
CA PRO A 103 11.16 4.17 -16.45
C PRO A 103 11.03 5.65 -16.83
N HIS A 104 9.86 6.23 -16.59
CA HIS A 104 9.71 7.67 -16.81
C HIS A 104 10.61 8.44 -15.85
N ARG A 105 11.19 9.55 -16.34
CA ARG A 105 12.18 10.36 -15.63
C ARG A 105 11.80 10.81 -14.21
N ILE A 106 10.49 10.90 -13.91
CA ILE A 106 10.02 11.33 -12.58
C ILE A 106 10.28 10.27 -11.51
N TRP A 107 10.41 9.00 -11.91
CA TRP A 107 10.53 7.88 -11.00
C TRP A 107 11.72 6.96 -11.31
N ASP A 108 12.39 7.12 -12.46
CA ASP A 108 13.61 6.37 -12.80
C ASP A 108 14.68 6.33 -11.69
N PRO A 109 14.99 7.44 -10.98
CA PRO A 109 15.97 7.42 -9.90
C PRO A 109 15.59 6.48 -8.73
N LEU A 110 14.30 6.20 -8.57
CA LEU A 110 13.74 5.31 -7.54
C LEU A 110 13.08 4.07 -8.15
N SER A 111 13.45 3.70 -9.38
CA SER A 111 12.79 2.64 -10.15
C SER A 111 12.72 1.30 -9.45
N SER A 112 13.78 0.86 -8.77
CA SER A 112 13.76 -0.39 -7.98
C SER A 112 12.69 -0.37 -6.89
N LEU A 113 12.54 0.77 -6.20
CA LEU A 113 11.56 0.95 -5.13
C LEU A 113 10.15 1.04 -5.70
N VAL A 114 9.95 1.80 -6.77
CA VAL A 114 8.66 1.91 -7.47
C VAL A 114 8.22 0.56 -8.04
N SER A 115 9.16 -0.20 -8.61
CA SER A 115 8.92 -1.57 -9.08
C SER A 115 8.45 -2.47 -7.95
N LEU A 116 9.19 -2.51 -6.84
CA LEU A 116 8.84 -3.33 -5.68
C LEU A 116 7.47 -2.95 -5.13
N ARG A 117 7.23 -1.65 -4.92
CA ARG A 117 5.97 -1.15 -4.35
C ARG A 117 4.78 -1.41 -5.25
N SER A 118 4.92 -1.21 -6.56
CA SER A 118 3.87 -1.54 -7.53
C SER A 118 3.60 -3.05 -7.56
N GLY A 119 4.65 -3.88 -7.47
CA GLY A 119 4.52 -5.33 -7.51
C GLY A 119 3.83 -5.91 -6.28
N VAL A 120 4.19 -5.40 -5.10
CA VAL A 120 3.55 -5.81 -3.83
C VAL A 120 2.11 -5.30 -3.76
N THR A 121 1.85 -4.08 -4.22
CA THR A 121 0.48 -3.54 -4.32
C THR A 121 -0.36 -4.41 -5.26
N LEU A 122 0.18 -4.76 -6.44
CA LEU A 122 -0.49 -5.67 -7.36
C LEU A 122 -0.79 -7.02 -6.67
N LEU A 123 0.19 -7.64 -6.03
CA LEU A 123 0.01 -8.90 -5.31
C LEU A 123 -1.05 -8.81 -4.19
N ALA A 124 -1.13 -7.70 -3.47
CA ALA A 124 -2.14 -7.48 -2.43
C ALA A 124 -3.55 -7.37 -3.03
N LEU A 125 -3.68 -6.85 -4.24
CA LEU A 125 -4.97 -6.69 -4.93
C LEU A 125 -5.36 -7.91 -5.79
N LEU A 126 -4.39 -8.76 -6.16
CA LEU A 126 -4.64 -9.95 -6.97
C LEU A 126 -5.51 -10.97 -6.23
N GLY A 127 -6.48 -11.55 -6.95
CA GLY A 127 -7.40 -12.54 -6.40
C GLY A 127 -8.53 -11.97 -5.54
N LEU A 128 -8.54 -10.67 -5.25
CA LEU A 128 -9.66 -10.02 -4.56
C LEU A 128 -10.91 -10.01 -5.46
N PRO A 129 -12.11 -10.31 -4.89
CA PRO A 129 -13.36 -10.32 -5.64
C PRO A 129 -13.67 -8.92 -6.18
N GLY A 130 -14.31 -8.87 -7.34
CA GLY A 130 -14.90 -7.62 -7.86
C GLY A 130 -16.23 -7.28 -7.17
N GLY A 131 -16.90 -6.24 -7.67
CA GLY A 131 -18.19 -5.78 -7.16
C GLY A 131 -18.07 -4.97 -5.86
N ASP A 132 -19.19 -4.77 -5.18
CA ASP A 132 -19.29 -3.80 -4.07
C ASP A 132 -18.36 -4.11 -2.90
N ARG A 133 -17.97 -5.38 -2.69
CA ARG A 133 -17.04 -5.78 -1.62
C ARG A 133 -15.60 -5.38 -1.88
N TYR A 134 -15.26 -5.04 -3.13
CA TYR A 134 -13.88 -4.87 -3.56
C TYR A 134 -13.12 -3.79 -2.77
N PRO A 135 -13.63 -2.56 -2.56
CA PRO A 135 -12.85 -1.51 -1.91
C PRO A 135 -12.47 -1.85 -0.47
N LEU A 136 -13.39 -2.45 0.30
CA LEU A 136 -13.12 -2.89 1.67
C LEU A 136 -12.11 -4.04 1.69
N ALA A 137 -12.27 -5.02 0.79
CA ALA A 137 -11.31 -6.12 0.65
C ALA A 137 -9.92 -5.63 0.25
N ALA A 138 -9.83 -4.62 -0.62
CA ALA A 138 -8.58 -3.98 -0.99
C ALA A 138 -7.94 -3.28 0.21
N GLY A 139 -8.69 -2.48 0.97
CA GLY A 139 -8.19 -1.84 2.18
C GLY A 139 -7.61 -2.84 3.19
N VAL A 140 -8.33 -3.91 3.50
CA VAL A 140 -7.86 -4.98 4.40
C VAL A 140 -6.60 -5.67 3.87
N SER A 141 -6.56 -6.01 2.58
CA SER A 141 -5.40 -6.68 1.99
C SER A 141 -4.16 -5.77 1.95
N LEU A 142 -4.33 -4.48 1.67
CA LEU A 142 -3.26 -3.47 1.70
C LEU A 142 -2.73 -3.25 3.11
N PHE A 143 -3.61 -3.17 4.12
CA PHE A 143 -3.21 -3.11 5.53
C PHE A 143 -2.36 -4.32 5.91
N ASN A 144 -2.83 -5.52 5.54
CA ASN A 144 -2.13 -6.76 5.83
C ASN A 144 -0.81 -6.93 5.06
N ALA A 145 -0.62 -6.19 3.97
CA ALA A 145 0.64 -6.10 3.24
C ALA A 145 1.60 -5.01 3.78
N ALA A 146 1.25 -4.35 4.89
CA ALA A 146 1.93 -3.17 5.44
C ALA A 146 2.02 -1.98 4.45
N LEU A 147 1.09 -1.89 3.51
CA LEU A 147 0.89 -0.74 2.62
C LEU A 147 -0.09 0.23 3.27
N PHE A 148 0.30 0.78 4.43
CA PHE A 148 -0.64 1.48 5.31
C PHE A 148 -1.16 2.81 4.73
N HIS A 149 -0.34 3.52 3.96
CA HIS A 149 -0.81 4.73 3.27
C HIS A 149 -1.79 4.39 2.15
N GLU A 150 -1.53 3.32 1.39
CA GLU A 150 -2.44 2.84 0.36
C GLU A 150 -3.74 2.27 0.95
N CYS A 151 -3.68 1.63 2.12
CA CYS A 151 -4.86 1.23 2.87
C CYS A 151 -5.72 2.43 3.26
N HIS A 152 -5.10 3.51 3.75
CA HIS A 152 -5.79 4.76 4.04
C HIS A 152 -6.56 5.25 2.80
N ASP A 153 -5.86 5.37 1.65
CA ASP A 153 -6.46 5.84 0.39
C ASP A 153 -7.58 4.91 -0.11
N ALA A 154 -7.49 3.60 0.14
CA ALA A 154 -8.52 2.64 -0.22
C ALA A 154 -9.80 2.75 0.62
N LEU A 155 -9.68 3.16 1.89
CA LEU A 155 -10.82 3.31 2.80
C LEU A 155 -11.46 4.70 2.73
N GLU A 156 -10.74 5.72 2.28
CA GLU A 156 -11.23 7.11 2.23
C GLU A 156 -12.54 7.27 1.44
N PRO A 157 -12.73 6.69 0.23
CA PRO A 157 -14.00 6.76 -0.49
C PRO A 157 -15.18 6.18 0.30
N LEU A 158 -14.97 5.03 0.97
CA LEU A 158 -16.00 4.39 1.79
C LEU A 158 -16.38 5.28 2.98
N TRP A 159 -15.40 5.95 3.59
CA TRP A 159 -15.62 6.87 4.69
C TRP A 159 -16.35 8.15 4.26
N LEU A 160 -16.04 8.69 3.07
CA LEU A 160 -16.71 9.87 2.52
C LEU A 160 -18.22 9.62 2.29
N GLU A 161 -18.58 8.41 1.88
CA GLU A 161 -19.97 8.00 1.64
C GLU A 161 -20.71 7.54 2.91
N ALA A 162 -19.97 7.16 3.96
CA ALA A 162 -20.56 6.67 5.20
C ALA A 162 -21.13 7.78 6.09
N GLU A 163 -22.12 7.41 6.90
CA GLU A 163 -22.73 8.27 7.91
C GLU A 163 -22.79 7.58 9.29
N GLY A 164 -22.98 8.39 10.33
CA GLY A 164 -23.23 7.91 11.69
C GLY A 164 -22.14 6.96 12.22
N PRO A 165 -22.51 5.85 12.89
CA PRO A 165 -21.55 4.91 13.47
C PRO A 165 -20.60 4.27 12.46
N LEU A 166 -21.05 4.02 11.22
CA LEU A 166 -20.20 3.44 10.17
C LEU A 166 -19.06 4.39 9.81
N ARG A 167 -19.36 5.70 9.68
CA ARG A 167 -18.33 6.72 9.42
C ARG A 167 -17.30 6.79 10.54
N GLY A 168 -17.75 6.73 11.80
CA GLY A 168 -16.86 6.71 12.96
C GLY A 168 -15.95 5.48 12.99
N GLY A 169 -16.51 4.30 12.72
CA GLY A 169 -15.71 3.06 12.63
C GLY A 169 -14.69 3.09 11.49
N LEU A 170 -15.09 3.54 10.29
CA LEU A 170 -14.17 3.69 9.16
C LEU A 170 -13.08 4.72 9.44
N GLN A 171 -13.42 5.84 10.10
CA GLN A 171 -12.43 6.83 10.55
C GLN A 171 -11.39 6.17 11.46
N GLY A 172 -11.82 5.33 12.41
CA GLY A 172 -10.91 4.60 13.29
C GLY A 172 -9.96 3.65 12.56
N LEU A 173 -10.44 2.90 11.57
CA LEU A 173 -9.59 2.05 10.72
C LEU A 173 -8.59 2.87 9.89
N ILE A 174 -9.04 3.99 9.32
CA ILE A 174 -8.21 4.93 8.56
C ILE A 174 -7.11 5.52 9.43
N LEU A 175 -7.45 5.96 10.65
CA LEU A 175 -6.49 6.51 11.62
C LEU A 175 -5.48 5.45 12.06
N MET A 176 -5.93 4.20 12.27
CA MET A 176 -5.03 3.08 12.56
C MET A 176 -4.02 2.88 11.42
N ALA A 177 -4.49 2.83 10.16
CA ALA A 177 -3.59 2.74 9.01
C ALA A 177 -2.63 3.92 8.95
N ALA A 178 -3.12 5.16 9.07
CA ALA A 178 -2.29 6.36 9.05
C ALA A 178 -1.23 6.37 10.18
N GLY A 179 -1.58 5.98 11.41
CA GLY A 179 -0.64 5.86 12.52
C GLY A 179 0.50 4.88 12.23
N HIS A 180 0.21 3.73 11.61
CA HIS A 180 1.25 2.78 11.20
C HIS A 180 2.09 3.27 10.01
N HIS A 181 1.52 4.09 9.13
CA HIS A 181 2.33 4.81 8.14
C HIS A 181 3.31 5.78 8.81
N HIS A 182 2.88 6.50 9.85
CA HIS A 182 3.75 7.38 10.63
C HIS A 182 4.85 6.63 11.38
N LEU A 183 4.58 5.40 11.85
CA LEU A 183 5.60 4.47 12.35
C LEU A 183 6.65 4.17 11.26
N GLN A 184 6.20 3.82 10.04
CA GLN A 184 7.11 3.52 8.92
C GLN A 184 8.04 4.68 8.56
N VAL A 185 7.57 5.93 8.64
CA VAL A 185 8.38 7.13 8.33
C VAL A 185 9.07 7.74 9.56
N GLN A 186 9.04 7.04 10.70
CA GLN A 186 9.63 7.46 11.97
C GLN A 186 9.15 8.83 12.47
N ASN A 187 7.86 9.12 12.31
CA ASN A 187 7.21 10.29 12.87
C ASN A 187 6.43 9.92 14.14
N ALA A 188 7.14 9.86 15.28
CA ALA A 188 6.54 9.41 16.54
C ALA A 188 5.37 10.29 17.03
N PRO A 189 5.44 11.64 17.00
CA PRO A 189 4.30 12.47 17.41
C PRO A 189 3.06 12.23 16.55
N GLY A 190 3.23 12.11 15.23
CA GLY A 190 2.11 11.82 14.33
C GLY A 190 1.59 10.38 14.48
N MET A 191 2.47 9.42 14.75
CA MET A 191 2.08 8.04 15.05
C MET A 191 1.23 7.99 16.33
N ALA A 192 1.70 8.60 17.41
CA ALA A 192 1.02 8.60 18.71
C ALA A 192 -0.39 9.19 18.59
N GLY A 193 -0.50 10.43 18.10
CA GLY A 193 -1.80 11.10 18.00
C GLY A 193 -2.81 10.35 17.13
N LEU A 194 -2.39 9.83 15.96
CA LEU A 194 -3.28 9.09 15.08
C LEU A 194 -3.70 7.73 15.67
N LEU A 195 -2.80 7.05 16.40
CA LEU A 195 -3.13 5.79 17.07
C LEU A 195 -4.02 5.99 18.30
N GLU A 196 -3.85 7.08 19.05
CA GLU A 196 -4.75 7.50 20.12
C GLU A 196 -6.15 7.78 19.58
N ASP A 197 -6.25 8.60 18.51
CA ASP A 197 -7.51 8.92 17.85
C ASP A 197 -8.17 7.65 17.28
N ALA A 198 -7.39 6.69 16.77
CA ALA A 198 -7.91 5.40 16.31
C ALA A 198 -8.51 4.59 17.46
N VAL A 199 -7.85 4.55 18.63
CA VAL A 199 -8.35 3.89 19.84
C VAL A 199 -9.63 4.53 20.34
N GLU A 200 -9.72 5.86 20.32
CA GLU A 200 -10.95 6.58 20.68
C GLU A 200 -12.09 6.26 19.71
N ALA A 201 -11.85 6.34 18.41
CA ALA A 201 -12.85 6.13 17.37
C ALA A 201 -13.38 4.68 17.33
N LEU A 202 -12.52 3.68 17.56
CA LEU A 202 -12.89 2.26 17.58
C LEU A 202 -13.40 1.79 18.95
N GLY A 203 -13.11 2.55 20.01
CA GLY A 203 -13.51 2.27 21.38
C GLY A 203 -13.01 0.91 21.89
N GLY A 204 -13.91 0.17 22.53
CA GLY A 204 -13.67 -1.21 23.00
C GLY A 204 -14.19 -2.28 22.04
N GLY A 205 -14.50 -1.93 20.79
CA GLY A 205 -14.97 -2.90 19.79
C GLY A 205 -13.84 -3.80 19.27
N ASP A 206 -14.22 -4.95 18.72
CA ASP A 206 -13.32 -5.92 18.10
C ASP A 206 -13.55 -6.09 16.60
N ALA A 207 -14.69 -5.60 16.09
CA ALA A 207 -15.04 -5.66 14.67
C ALA A 207 -15.96 -4.50 14.24
N LEU A 208 -15.89 -4.16 12.95
CA LEU A 208 -16.76 -3.18 12.29
C LEU A 208 -17.60 -3.91 11.23
N ALA A 209 -18.90 -3.99 11.47
CA ALA A 209 -19.85 -4.45 10.47
C ALA A 209 -20.12 -3.34 9.43
N THR A 210 -19.96 -3.66 8.16
CA THR A 210 -20.22 -2.73 7.04
C THR A 210 -21.14 -3.39 6.00
N PRO A 211 -21.73 -2.63 5.06
CA PRO A 211 -22.44 -3.21 3.91
C PRO A 211 -21.57 -4.13 3.04
N TRP A 212 -20.24 -3.99 3.10
CA TRP A 212 -19.28 -4.68 2.24
C TRP A 212 -18.60 -5.89 2.91
N GLY A 213 -18.90 -6.14 4.18
CA GLY A 213 -18.30 -7.20 5.00
C GLY A 213 -18.00 -6.73 6.42
N THR A 214 -17.55 -7.65 7.27
CA THR A 214 -17.16 -7.35 8.66
C THR A 214 -15.65 -7.38 8.78
N VAL A 215 -15.05 -6.27 9.23
CA VAL A 215 -13.61 -6.16 9.50
C VAL A 215 -13.36 -6.42 10.98
N SER A 216 -12.72 -7.53 11.32
CA SER A 216 -12.24 -7.81 12.68
C SER A 216 -10.87 -7.16 12.87
N TYR A 217 -10.75 -6.32 13.90
CA TYR A 217 -9.55 -5.52 14.19
C TYR A 217 -9.13 -5.60 15.67
N GLY A 218 -9.83 -6.34 16.53
CA GLY A 218 -9.56 -6.39 17.97
C GLY A 218 -8.09 -6.68 18.32
N ALA A 219 -7.51 -7.73 17.72
CA ALA A 219 -6.08 -8.04 17.93
C ALA A 219 -5.14 -6.92 17.45
N ALA A 220 -5.46 -6.26 16.33
CA ALA A 220 -4.72 -5.10 15.87
C ALA A 220 -4.83 -3.92 16.84
N LEU A 221 -6.00 -3.71 17.44
CA LEU A 221 -6.23 -2.64 18.41
C LEU A 221 -5.48 -2.89 19.72
N ASP A 222 -5.39 -4.14 20.17
CA ASP A 222 -4.56 -4.51 21.33
C ASP A 222 -3.08 -4.19 21.07
N LEU A 223 -2.56 -4.55 19.89
CA LEU A 223 -1.19 -4.21 19.48
C LEU A 223 -0.95 -2.69 19.38
N VAL A 224 -1.98 -1.91 19.00
CA VAL A 224 -1.91 -0.44 19.03
C VAL A 224 -1.77 0.07 20.47
N ARG A 225 -2.57 -0.46 21.40
CA ARG A 225 -2.48 -0.08 22.83
C ARG A 225 -1.12 -0.44 23.42
N GLU A 226 -0.57 -1.61 23.07
CA GLU A 226 0.77 -2.01 23.48
C GLU A 226 1.86 -1.08 22.93
N ARG A 227 1.74 -0.65 21.66
CA ARG A 227 2.66 0.34 21.07
C ARG A 227 2.61 1.69 21.77
N LEU A 228 1.41 2.19 22.07
CA LEU A 228 1.24 3.46 22.77
C LEU A 228 1.84 3.38 24.18
N ALA A 229 1.58 2.30 24.92
CA ALA A 229 2.18 2.07 26.24
C ALA A 229 3.72 2.00 26.18
N ALA A 230 4.28 1.32 25.16
CA ALA A 230 5.73 1.25 24.96
C ALA A 230 6.35 2.62 24.64
N LEU A 231 5.61 3.50 23.97
CA LEU A 231 6.03 4.88 23.73
C LEU A 231 6.00 5.69 25.03
N ASP A 232 4.91 5.63 25.81
CA ASP A 232 4.75 6.40 27.04
C ASP A 232 5.76 6.03 28.15
N ASP A 233 6.05 4.73 28.31
CA ASP A 233 6.98 4.21 29.32
C ASP A 233 8.39 4.82 29.18
N GLU A 234 8.83 5.10 27.95
CA GLU A 234 10.21 5.49 27.63
C GLU A 234 10.34 6.91 27.10
N PHE A 235 9.28 7.49 26.51
CA PHE A 235 9.28 8.82 25.89
C PHE A 235 8.81 9.94 26.85
N GLY A 236 8.77 9.70 28.16
CA GLY A 236 8.66 10.78 29.16
C GLY A 236 9.73 11.87 28.95
N GLU A 237 9.61 13.02 29.65
CA GLU A 237 10.33 14.31 29.44
C GLU A 237 11.87 14.28 29.23
N ARG A 238 12.54 13.12 29.27
CA ARG A 238 14.00 12.95 29.23
C ARG A 238 14.54 12.13 28.06
N ALA A 239 13.71 11.53 27.21
CA ALA A 239 14.22 10.77 26.06
C ALA A 239 14.55 11.69 24.87
N GLU A 240 15.76 11.56 24.33
CA GLU A 240 16.20 12.32 23.14
C GLU A 240 15.58 11.76 21.84
N GLU A 241 15.23 10.47 21.81
CA GLU A 241 14.63 9.79 20.67
C GLU A 241 13.55 8.78 21.10
N PRO A 242 12.51 8.51 20.27
CA PRO A 242 11.54 7.44 20.51
C PRO A 242 12.18 6.05 20.55
N PRO A 243 11.61 5.08 21.29
CA PRO A 243 12.17 3.73 21.45
C PRO A 243 11.91 2.84 20.22
N TRP A 244 12.46 3.22 19.06
CA TRP A 244 12.15 2.59 17.77
C TRP A 244 12.38 1.08 17.75
N GLU A 245 13.45 0.59 18.37
CA GLU A 245 13.73 -0.85 18.43
C GLU A 245 12.60 -1.62 19.13
N ARG A 246 12.11 -1.10 20.26
CA ARG A 246 10.98 -1.68 21.00
C ARG A 246 9.68 -1.59 20.20
N LEU A 247 9.42 -0.46 19.56
CA LEU A 247 8.22 -0.27 18.72
C LEU A 247 8.18 -1.23 17.52
N TRP A 248 9.32 -1.52 16.90
CA TRP A 248 9.44 -2.47 15.79
C TRP A 248 9.49 -3.94 16.24
N ALA A 249 9.85 -4.21 17.49
CA ALA A 249 9.83 -5.56 18.06
C ALA A 249 8.40 -6.07 18.32
N LEU A 250 7.41 -5.17 18.40
CA LEU A 250 6.00 -5.53 18.57
C LEU A 250 5.40 -6.08 17.27
N ASP A 251 4.56 -7.11 17.43
CA ASP A 251 3.93 -7.81 16.31
C ASP A 251 3.11 -6.86 15.43
N ARG A 252 3.19 -7.06 14.12
CA ARG A 252 2.45 -6.25 13.14
C ARG A 252 0.94 -6.41 13.32
N PRO A 253 0.14 -5.33 13.20
CA PRO A 253 -1.31 -5.47 13.22
C PRO A 253 -1.81 -6.15 11.95
N GLU A 254 -2.87 -6.95 12.10
CA GLU A 254 -3.58 -7.59 11.00
C GLU A 254 -5.09 -7.41 11.19
N TRP A 255 -5.81 -7.32 10.08
CA TRP A 255 -7.26 -7.33 10.04
C TRP A 255 -7.76 -8.59 9.36
N GLU A 256 -8.93 -9.06 9.76
CA GLU A 256 -9.64 -10.15 9.08
C GLU A 256 -10.93 -9.62 8.45
N LEU A 257 -11.27 -10.11 7.27
CA LEU A 257 -12.53 -9.77 6.58
C LEU A 257 -13.40 -11.01 6.44
N THR A 258 -14.66 -10.91 6.89
CA THR A 258 -15.69 -11.97 6.77
C THR A 258 -16.96 -11.47 6.07
#